data_AF-X5X189-F1
#
_entry.id   AF-X5X189-F1
#
_cell.length_a   1.000
_cell.length_b   1.000
_cell.length_c   1.000
_cell.angle_alpha   90.00
_cell.angle_beta   90.00
_cell.angle_gamma   90.00
#
_symmetry.space_group_name_H-M   'P 1'
#
loop_
_entity.id
_entity.type
_entity.pdbx_description
1 polymer ?
#
loop_
_entity_poly.entity_id
_entity_poly.type
_entity_poly.pdbx_seq_one_letter_code
_entity_poly.pdbx_strand_id
1 'polypeptide(L)'
;MSQTRKLAAILVADVVGYSRLAGSDEDRTLARLRALRSDLINPTIAVHNGRVVKLMGDGLSATLAYRPGDALNFASAFISAMLSRRATAI
;
A
#
# COMPACT_ATOMS: atom_id res chain seq x y z
N MET A 1 -12.80 16.95 23.01
CA MET A 1 -13.11 16.19 21.78
C MET A 1 -13.46 14.77 22.18
N SER A 2 -14.63 14.25 21.76
CA SER A 2 -15.00 12.85 22.01
C SER A 2 -14.11 11.94 21.15
N GLN A 3 -13.37 11.03 21.77
CA GLN A 3 -12.58 10.04 21.03
C GLN A 3 -13.50 8.96 20.47
N THR A 4 -13.62 8.90 19.15
CA THR A 4 -14.38 7.85 18.46
C THR A 4 -13.53 6.58 18.37
N ARG A 5 -13.92 5.54 19.11
CA ARG A 5 -13.29 4.22 19.03
C ARG A 5 -13.97 3.41 17.94
N LYS A 6 -13.19 2.85 17.01
CA LYS A 6 -13.67 1.95 15.95
C LYS A 6 -12.71 0.80 15.77
N LEU A 7 -13.24 -0.37 15.43
CA LEU A 7 -12.43 -1.49 15.00
C LEU A 7 -11.98 -1.25 13.55
N ALA A 8 -10.69 -1.41 13.27
CA ALA A 8 -10.09 -1.17 11.96
C ALA A 8 -8.99 -2.19 11.71
N ALA A 9 -8.84 -2.62 10.45
CA ALA A 9 -7.64 -3.32 10.02
C ALA A 9 -6.57 -2.29 9.66
N ILE A 10 -5.31 -2.54 10.08
CA ILE A 10 -4.18 -1.66 9.80
C ILE A 10 -3.29 -2.37 8.78
N LEU A 11 -3.04 -1.71 7.65
CA LEU A 11 -2.04 -2.10 6.67
C LEU A 11 -0.75 -1.31 6.92
N VAL A 12 0.36 -2.01 7.00
CA VAL A 12 1.70 -1.43 6.94
C VAL A 12 2.45 -2.13 5.82
N ALA A 13 3.01 -1.35 4.90
CA ALA A 13 3.73 -1.86 3.74
C ALA A 13 5.01 -1.05 3.51
N ASP A 14 6.05 -1.72 3.02
CA ASP A 14 7.35 -1.12 2.74
C ASP A 14 8.02 -1.76 1.53
N VAL A 15 8.97 -1.06 0.89
CA VAL A 15 9.65 -1.55 -0.31
C VAL A 15 10.93 -2.28 0.07
N VAL A 16 10.93 -3.60 -0.11
CA VAL A 16 12.11 -4.43 0.16
C VAL A 16 13.30 -3.96 -0.72
N GLY A 17 14.39 -3.56 -0.06
CA GLY A 17 15.62 -3.16 -0.74
C GLY A 17 15.58 -1.75 -1.35
N TYR A 18 14.64 -0.90 -0.95
CA TYR A 18 14.50 0.47 -1.46
C TYR A 18 15.81 1.25 -1.50
N SER A 19 16.58 1.26 -0.41
CA SER A 19 17.86 1.98 -0.36
C SER A 19 18.84 1.57 -1.46
N ARG A 20 18.86 0.29 -1.85
CA ARG A 20 19.70 -0.21 -2.94
C ARG A 20 19.18 0.25 -4.30
N LEU A 21 17.87 0.20 -4.50
CA LEU A 21 17.22 0.63 -5.74
C LEU A 21 17.40 2.13 -5.96
N ALA A 22 17.11 2.94 -4.93
CA ALA A 22 17.31 4.37 -4.95
C ALA A 22 18.80 4.74 -5.10
N GLY A 23 19.71 4.00 -4.44
CA GLY A 23 21.14 4.18 -4.60
C GLY A 23 21.67 3.89 -6.01
N SER A 24 21.00 3.02 -6.78
CA SER A 24 21.35 2.77 -8.19
C SER A 24 20.75 3.78 -9.16
N ASP A 25 19.51 4.21 -8.92
CA ASP A 25 18.75 5.12 -9.77
C ASP A 25 17.55 5.66 -8.96
N GLU A 26 17.73 6.83 -8.37
CA GLU A 26 16.74 7.43 -7.47
C GLU A 26 15.49 7.87 -8.22
N ASP A 27 15.65 8.57 -9.34
CA ASP A 27 14.53 9.13 -10.12
C ASP A 27 13.62 8.02 -10.65
N ARG A 28 14.20 6.96 -11.20
CA ARG A 28 13.42 5.82 -11.69
C ARG A 28 12.71 5.08 -10.57
N THR A 29 13.38 4.91 -9.43
CA THR A 29 12.80 4.25 -8.25
C THR A 29 11.63 5.06 -7.71
N LEU A 30 11.78 6.38 -7.59
CA LEU A 30 10.74 7.28 -7.12
C LEU A 30 9.57 7.36 -8.09
N ALA A 31 9.82 7.44 -9.41
CA ALA A 31 8.78 7.42 -10.43
C ALA A 31 7.95 6.13 -10.36
N ARG A 32 8.61 4.97 -10.21
CA ARG A 32 7.93 3.69 -10.05
C ARG A 32 7.12 3.60 -8.76
N LEU A 33 7.65 4.09 -7.64
CA LEU A 33 6.93 4.14 -6.37
C LEU A 33 5.68 5.03 -6.47
N ARG A 34 5.79 6.19 -7.14
CA ARG A 34 4.65 7.10 -7.37
C ARG A 34 3.57 6.44 -8.24
N ALA A 35 3.96 5.76 -9.32
CA ALA A 35 3.03 5.02 -10.18
C ALA A 35 2.33 3.89 -9.41
N LEU A 36 3.06 3.10 -8.63
CA LEU A 36 2.46 2.06 -7.78
C LEU A 36 1.45 2.65 -6.78
N ARG A 37 1.76 3.79 -6.18
CA ARG A 37 0.86 4.48 -5.26
C ARG A 37 -0.42 4.95 -5.95
N SER A 38 -0.28 5.62 -7.08
CA SER A 38 -1.39 6.19 -7.86
C SER A 38 -2.29 5.09 -8.45
N ASP A 39 -1.70 4.11 -9.10
CA ASP A 39 -2.45 3.21 -9.98
C ASP A 39 -2.94 1.95 -9.28
N LEU A 40 -2.35 1.61 -8.13
CA LEU A 40 -2.63 0.35 -7.44
C LEU A 40 -2.94 0.54 -5.97
N ILE A 41 -2.02 1.11 -5.19
CA ILE A 41 -2.15 1.12 -3.73
C ILE A 41 -3.35 1.98 -3.29
N ASN A 42 -3.45 3.22 -3.77
CA ASN A 42 -4.55 4.11 -3.40
C ASN A 42 -5.91 3.58 -3.89
N PRO A 43 -6.07 3.12 -5.15
CA PRO A 43 -7.31 2.50 -5.60
C PRO A 43 -7.71 1.26 -4.80
N THR A 44 -6.76 0.37 -4.49
CA THR A 44 -7.06 -0.85 -3.72
C THR A 44 -7.50 -0.51 -2.29
N ILE A 45 -6.85 0.46 -1.65
CA ILE A 45 -7.28 0.94 -0.32
C ILE A 45 -8.69 1.54 -0.39
N ALA A 46 -9.00 2.31 -1.44
CA ALA A 46 -10.32 2.94 -1.61
C ALA A 46 -11.43 1.90 -1.80
N VAL A 47 -11.21 0.86 -2.63
CA VAL A 47 -12.17 -0.24 -2.85
C VAL A 47 -12.58 -0.93 -1.54
N HIS A 48 -11.66 -1.00 -0.58
CA HIS A 48 -11.90 -1.62 0.73
C HIS A 48 -12.30 -0.61 1.82
N ASN A 49 -12.85 0.54 1.43
CA ASN A 49 -13.29 1.62 2.34
C ASN A 49 -12.19 2.05 3.32
N GLY A 50 -10.94 2.01 2.86
CA GLY A 50 -9.78 2.39 3.62
C GLY A 50 -9.33 3.81 3.39
N ARG A 51 -8.34 4.23 4.18
CA ARG A 51 -7.70 5.53 4.12
C ARG A 51 -6.22 5.41 4.48
N VAL A 52 -5.36 6.05 3.69
CA VAL A 52 -3.96 6.25 4.04
C VAL A 52 -3.86 7.17 5.26
N VAL A 53 -3.22 6.67 6.31
CA VAL A 53 -3.00 7.42 7.55
C VAL A 53 -1.69 8.21 7.46
N LYS A 54 -0.64 7.57 6.93
CA LYS A 54 0.68 8.19 6.84
C LYS A 54 1.52 7.58 5.70
N LEU A 55 2.31 8.43 5.08
CA LEU A 55 3.40 8.05 4.16
C LEU A 55 4.73 8.39 4.82
N MET A 56 5.70 7.49 4.71
CA MET A 56 7.03 7.62 5.34
C MET A 56 8.11 7.14 4.36
N GLY A 57 8.58 8.02 3.47
CA GLY A 57 9.51 7.63 2.41
C GLY A 57 8.85 6.65 1.44
N ASP A 58 9.37 5.43 1.39
CA ASP A 58 8.82 4.27 0.69
C ASP A 58 7.72 3.54 1.47
N GLY A 59 7.76 3.61 2.80
CA GLY A 59 6.77 3.06 3.70
C GLY A 59 5.38 3.73 3.63
N LEU A 60 4.34 2.94 3.89
CA LEU A 60 2.95 3.37 3.94
C LEU A 60 2.23 2.72 5.13
N SER A 61 1.38 3.51 5.80
CA SER A 61 0.39 3.03 6.77
C SER A 61 -1.01 3.46 6.36
N ALA A 62 -1.94 2.51 6.34
CA ALA A 62 -3.34 2.75 6.02
C ALA A 62 -4.28 2.00 6.98
N THR A 63 -5.50 2.52 7.10
CA THR A 63 -6.59 1.87 7.82
C THR A 63 -7.63 1.39 6.82
N LEU A 64 -8.26 0.26 7.10
CA LEU A 64 -9.34 -0.32 6.30
C LEU A 64 -10.56 -0.53 7.19
N ALA A 65 -11.75 -0.47 6.58
CA ALA A 65 -12.97 -0.84 7.29
C ALA A 65 -12.85 -2.29 7.77
N TYR A 66 -13.12 -2.53 9.06
CA TYR A 66 -13.03 -3.87 9.62
C TYR A 66 -14.38 -4.57 9.53
N ARG A 67 -14.43 -5.65 8.76
CA ARG A 67 -15.44 -6.71 8.86
C ARG A 67 -14.73 -8.06 8.94
N PRO A 68 -15.25 -9.05 9.68
CA PRO A 68 -14.68 -10.40 9.69
C PRO A 68 -14.62 -10.95 8.26
N GLY A 69 -13.41 -11.21 7.74
CA GLY A 69 -13.15 -11.67 6.36
C GLY A 69 -12.56 -10.62 5.41
N ASP A 70 -12.91 -9.34 5.56
CA ASP A 70 -12.49 -8.28 4.63
C ASP A 70 -10.98 -8.02 4.68
N ALA A 71 -10.36 -8.14 5.86
CA ALA A 71 -8.92 -7.93 6.02
C ALA A 71 -8.09 -8.98 5.27
N LEU A 72 -8.52 -10.25 5.28
CA LEU A 72 -7.84 -11.33 4.56
C LEU A 72 -8.03 -11.17 3.05
N ASN A 73 -9.26 -10.90 2.61
CA ASN A 73 -9.56 -10.65 1.20
C ASN A 73 -8.75 -9.45 0.66
N PHE A 74 -8.65 -8.37 1.45
CA PHE A 74 -7.79 -7.24 1.13
C PHE A 74 -6.33 -7.66 0.98
N ALA A 75 -5.78 -8.37 1.97
CA ALA A 75 -4.37 -8.78 1.95
C ALA A 75 -4.06 -9.64 0.72
N SER A 76 -4.92 -10.62 0.40
CA SER A 76 -4.79 -11.48 -0.78
C SER A 76 -4.90 -10.69 -2.09
N ALA A 77 -5.88 -9.80 -2.20
CA ALA A 77 -6.05 -8.95 -3.39
C ALA A 77 -4.86 -8.02 -3.59
N PHE A 78 -4.40 -7.37 -2.51
CA PHE A 78 -3.26 -6.46 -2.53
C PHE A 78 -1.98 -7.16 -2.97
N ILE A 79 -1.67 -8.33 -2.38
CA ILE A 79 -0.49 -9.12 -2.76
C ILE A 79 -0.59 -9.60 -4.21
N SER A 80 -1.74 -10.13 -4.63
CA SER A 80 -1.94 -10.62 -6.00
C SER A 80 -1.77 -9.51 -7.04
N ALA A 81 -2.27 -8.32 -6.75
CA ALA A 81 -2.13 -7.17 -7.64
C ALA A 81 -0.68 -6.65 -7.68
N MET A 82 0.03 -6.65 -6.55
CA MET A 82 1.46 -6.34 -6.48
C MET A 82 2.30 -7.35 -7.29
N LEU A 83 2.00 -8.64 -7.20
CA LEU A 83 2.67 -9.69 -7.97
C LEU A 83 2.40 -9.57 -9.48
N SER A 84 1.17 -9.26 -9.87
CA SER A 84 0.79 -9.09 -11.29
C SER A 84 1.59 -7.95 -11.96
N ARG A 85 1.86 -6.85 -11.23
CA ARG A 85 2.71 -5.75 -11.73
C ARG A 85 4.21 -6.04 -11.70
N ARG A 86 4.65 -7.08 -10.98
CA ARG A 86 6.06 -7.54 -11.06
C ARG A 86 6.32 -8.22 -12.40
N ALA A 87 5.33 -8.91 -12.97
CA ALA A 87 5.42 -9.59 -14.26
C ALA A 87 5.48 -8.61 -15.45
N THR A 88 4.88 -7.42 -15.32
CA THR A 88 4.88 -6.37 -16.37
C THR A 88 6.15 -5.50 -16.37
N ALA A 89 7.20 -5.91 -15.67
CA ALA A 89 8.41 -5.12 -15.47
C ALA A 89 9.70 -5.83 -15.93
N ILE A 90 9.57 -6.76 -16.87
CA ILE A 90 10.69 -7.35 -17.64
C ILE A 90 10.61 -6.81 -19.05
#